data_AF-A0A7J3E325-F1
#
_entry.id   AF-A0A7J3E325-F1
#
_cell.length_a   1.000
_cell.length_b   1.000
_cell.length_c   1.000
_cell.angle_alpha   90.00
_cell.angle_beta   90.00
_cell.angle_gamma   90.00
#
_symmetry.space_group_name_H-M   'P 1'
#
loop_
_entity.id
_entity.type
_entity.pdbx_description
1 polymer ?
#
loop_
_entity_poly.entity_id
_entity_poly.type
_entity_poly.pdbx_seq_one_letter_code
_entity_poly.pdbx_strand_id
1 'polypeptide(L)'
;MKIALIVLGTIILLLVVSSVWLVETIKLKDYEILSLKETISTLQENLSSTKSELERVKTLFNNLTRSKESILRNPSWEELKTFLEADDTNKLVYNEKSFDCTGFALELFKRARVNGFRVGIVELVFESNRSAHLLNVFQTTDRGIVFIDVTGNENGTGKDKVGYVEVGKPYGTINLEDVKEKFVDCSISCSELSRDLTYAYYSNIFSYSYYSAIENCVELYKQCVDAYNKAVEEFNKGRSSYTLSQLNTWYNNLQKLRNYLVSGDFYIVSKIDDPVKSVQILW
;
A
#
# COMPACT_ATOMS: atom_id res chain seq x y z
N MET A 1 -3.35 18.54 -101.48
CA MET A 1 -4.08 19.57 -100.71
C MET A 1 -5.29 19.03 -99.94
N LYS A 2 -6.17 18.21 -100.54
CA LYS A 2 -7.38 17.67 -99.87
C LYS A 2 -7.10 16.76 -98.65
N ILE A 3 -6.09 15.90 -98.69
CA ILE A 3 -5.75 14.98 -97.56
C ILE A 3 -5.25 15.75 -96.33
N ALA A 4 -4.42 16.79 -96.52
CA ALA A 4 -3.91 17.62 -95.43
C ALA A 4 -5.02 18.38 -94.69
N LEU A 5 -6.08 18.82 -95.40
CA LEU A 5 -7.24 19.48 -94.79
C LEU A 5 -8.09 18.52 -93.95
N ILE A 6 -8.22 17.25 -94.35
CA ILE A 6 -8.94 16.22 -93.60
C ILE A 6 -8.16 15.82 -92.34
N VAL A 7 -6.83 15.66 -92.46
CA VAL A 7 -5.95 15.37 -91.30
C VAL A 7 -5.96 16.54 -90.31
N LEU A 8 -5.90 17.78 -90.80
CA LEU A 8 -5.97 18.96 -89.93
C LEU A 8 -7.34 19.08 -89.23
N GLY A 9 -8.43 18.85 -89.94
CA GLY A 9 -9.79 18.87 -89.37
C GLY A 9 -10.02 17.79 -88.31
N THR A 10 -9.48 16.58 -88.51
CA THR A 10 -9.56 15.48 -87.52
C THR A 10 -8.72 15.74 -86.28
N ILE A 11 -7.53 16.31 -86.44
CA ILE A 11 -6.68 16.76 -85.31
C ILE A 11 -7.39 17.85 -84.50
N ILE A 12 -7.98 18.84 -85.16
CA ILE A 12 -8.73 19.91 -84.49
C ILE A 12 -9.93 19.33 -83.73
N LEU A 13 -10.69 18.41 -84.33
CA LEU A 13 -11.83 17.77 -83.67
C LEU A 13 -11.41 16.96 -82.43
N LEU A 14 -10.32 16.18 -82.53
CA LEU A 14 -9.76 15.43 -81.39
C LEU A 14 -9.31 16.36 -80.26
N LEU A 15 -8.68 17.50 -80.59
CA LEU A 15 -8.28 18.49 -79.61
C LEU A 15 -9.48 19.15 -78.92
N VAL A 16 -10.58 19.39 -79.66
CA VAL A 16 -11.82 19.95 -79.09
C VAL A 16 -12.52 18.91 -78.19
N VAL A 17 -12.61 17.64 -78.60
CA VAL A 17 -13.22 16.60 -77.77
C VAL A 17 -12.39 16.34 -76.50
N SER A 18 -11.06 16.32 -76.63
CA SER A 18 -10.16 16.17 -75.48
C SER A 18 -10.25 17.34 -74.51
N SER A 19 -10.35 18.58 -75.01
CA SER A 19 -10.50 19.76 -74.15
C SER A 19 -11.85 19.79 -73.44
N VAL A 20 -12.94 19.36 -74.08
CA VAL A 20 -14.25 19.23 -73.43
C VAL A 20 -14.23 18.18 -72.31
N TRP A 21 -13.65 17.00 -72.56
CA TRP A 21 -13.52 15.94 -71.56
C TRP A 21 -12.65 16.37 -70.36
N LEU A 22 -11.57 17.11 -70.62
CA LEU A 22 -10.73 17.72 -69.58
C LEU A 22 -11.54 18.71 -68.73
N VAL A 23 -12.37 19.55 -69.34
CA VAL A 23 -13.22 20.51 -68.62
C VAL A 23 -14.23 19.82 -67.72
N GLU A 24 -14.88 18.74 -68.17
CA GLU A 24 -15.80 17.96 -67.33
C GLU A 24 -15.08 17.30 -66.16
N THR A 25 -13.89 16.74 -66.40
CA THR A 25 -13.06 16.12 -65.35
C THR A 25 -12.61 17.14 -64.30
N ILE A 26 -12.25 18.36 -64.73
CA ILE A 26 -11.88 19.46 -63.82
C ILE A 26 -13.09 19.86 -62.96
N LYS A 27 -14.28 20.01 -63.54
CA LYS A 27 -15.50 20.36 -62.81
C LYS A 27 -15.86 19.32 -61.73
N LEU A 28 -15.72 18.04 -62.02
CA LEU A 28 -15.97 16.97 -61.05
C LEU A 28 -14.99 17.04 -59.87
N LYS A 29 -13.70 17.22 -60.15
CA LYS A 29 -12.68 17.39 -59.11
C LYS A 29 -12.87 18.65 -58.30
N ASP A 30 -13.30 19.75 -58.92
CA ASP A 30 -13.61 21.00 -58.21
C ASP A 30 -14.76 20.80 -57.22
N TYR A 31 -15.79 20.03 -57.60
CA TYR A 31 -16.89 19.67 -56.71
C TYR A 31 -16.42 18.80 -55.53
N GLU A 32 -15.60 17.77 -55.79
CA GLU A 32 -15.01 16.93 -54.74
C GLU A 32 -14.14 17.76 -53.78
N ILE A 33 -13.30 18.66 -54.31
CA ILE A 33 -12.45 19.55 -53.50
C ILE A 33 -13.31 20.46 -52.63
N LEU A 34 -14.44 20.97 -53.14
CA LEU A 34 -15.34 21.81 -52.37
C LEU A 34 -15.99 21.03 -51.22
N SER A 35 -16.49 19.83 -51.50
CA SER A 35 -17.08 18.94 -50.49
C SER A 35 -16.07 18.52 -49.42
N LEU A 36 -14.83 18.21 -49.81
CA LEU A 36 -13.75 17.88 -48.89
C LEU A 36 -13.36 19.08 -48.01
N LYS A 37 -13.34 20.30 -48.57
CA LYS A 37 -13.07 21.52 -47.79
C LYS A 37 -14.15 21.77 -46.75
N GLU A 38 -15.42 21.60 -47.10
CA GLU A 38 -16.53 21.70 -46.16
C GLU A 38 -16.39 20.67 -45.04
N THR A 39 -16.12 19.41 -45.40
CA THR A 39 -15.91 18.32 -44.44
C THR A 39 -14.74 18.61 -43.49
N ILE A 40 -13.61 19.10 -43.99
CA ILE A 40 -12.46 19.48 -43.17
C ILE A 40 -12.83 20.60 -42.20
N SER A 41 -13.57 21.61 -42.66
CA SER A 41 -14.04 22.71 -41.82
C SER A 41 -14.91 22.19 -40.67
N THR A 42 -15.88 21.32 -40.97
CA THR A 42 -16.76 20.71 -39.96
C THR A 42 -15.98 19.84 -38.98
N LEU A 43 -15.01 19.05 -39.46
CA LEU A 43 -14.18 18.22 -38.58
C LEU A 43 -13.28 19.06 -37.66
N GLN A 44 -12.75 20.18 -38.15
CA GLN A 44 -11.97 21.11 -37.34
C GLN A 44 -12.81 21.76 -36.24
N GLU A 45 -14.04 22.16 -36.55
CA GLU A 45 -14.99 22.69 -35.57
C GLU A 45 -15.35 21.65 -34.51
N ASN A 46 -15.69 20.43 -34.94
CA ASN A 46 -15.99 19.32 -34.03
C ASN A 46 -14.80 18.99 -33.13
N LEU A 47 -13.58 18.93 -33.67
CA LEU A 47 -12.37 18.68 -32.89
C LEU A 47 -12.14 19.76 -31.83
N SER A 48 -12.36 21.03 -32.20
CA SER A 48 -12.26 22.16 -31.27
C SER A 48 -13.29 22.04 -30.14
N SER A 49 -14.54 21.73 -30.51
CA SER A 49 -15.64 21.53 -29.56
C SER A 49 -15.35 20.38 -28.59
N THR A 50 -15.01 19.19 -29.10
CA THR A 50 -14.69 18.02 -28.27
C THR A 50 -13.50 18.27 -27.33
N LYS A 51 -12.47 19.02 -27.77
CA LYS A 51 -11.36 19.40 -26.88
C LYS A 51 -11.85 20.29 -25.73
N SER A 52 -12.71 21.26 -26.02
CA SER A 52 -13.30 22.13 -25.00
C SER A 52 -14.14 21.35 -23.98
N GLU A 53 -14.97 20.41 -24.47
CA GLU A 53 -15.76 19.53 -23.61
C GLU A 53 -14.87 18.64 -22.73
N LEU A 54 -13.80 18.07 -23.28
CA LEU A 54 -12.85 17.26 -22.53
C LEU A 54 -12.22 18.06 -21.38
N GLU A 55 -11.77 19.29 -21.62
CA GLU A 55 -11.18 20.13 -20.58
C GLU A 55 -12.21 20.54 -19.51
N ARG A 56 -13.45 20.80 -19.92
CA ARG A 56 -14.55 21.04 -18.98
C ARG A 56 -14.83 19.82 -18.10
N VAL A 57 -14.91 18.62 -18.68
CA VAL A 57 -15.13 17.37 -17.95
C VAL A 57 -13.98 17.08 -16.99
N LYS A 58 -12.72 17.24 -17.42
CA LYS A 58 -11.55 17.13 -16.54
C LYS A 58 -11.62 18.08 -15.35
N THR A 59 -12.00 19.33 -15.59
CA THR A 59 -12.14 20.35 -14.54
C THR A 59 -13.24 19.97 -13.56
N LEU A 60 -14.41 19.55 -14.05
CA LEU A 60 -15.52 19.11 -13.21
C LEU A 60 -15.13 17.89 -12.37
N PHE A 61 -14.47 16.91 -12.98
CA PHE A 61 -13.97 15.73 -12.29
C PHE A 61 -12.98 16.10 -11.17
N ASN A 62 -12.01 16.98 -11.46
CA ASN A 62 -11.05 17.45 -10.46
C ASN A 62 -11.74 18.17 -9.30
N ASN A 63 -12.75 18.99 -9.58
CA ASN A 63 -13.53 19.68 -8.56
C ASN A 63 -14.35 18.71 -7.70
N LEU A 64 -15.01 17.73 -8.33
CA LEU A 64 -15.77 16.69 -7.63
C LEU A 64 -14.86 15.86 -6.71
N THR A 65 -13.72 15.41 -7.24
CA THR A 65 -12.71 14.68 -6.45
C THR A 65 -12.25 15.53 -5.28
N ARG A 66 -11.88 16.80 -5.50
CA ARG A 66 -11.46 17.71 -4.43
C ARG A 66 -12.55 17.93 -3.37
N SER A 67 -13.81 18.07 -3.77
CA SER A 67 -14.93 18.20 -2.81
C SER A 67 -15.12 16.92 -1.98
N LYS A 68 -14.92 15.75 -2.58
CA LYS A 68 -15.00 14.46 -1.91
C LYS A 68 -13.81 14.22 -0.99
N GLU A 69 -12.62 14.70 -1.34
CA GLU A 69 -11.46 14.69 -0.43
C GLU A 69 -11.64 15.66 0.75
N SER A 70 -12.25 16.82 0.52
CA SER A 70 -12.37 17.88 1.54
C SER A 70 -13.29 17.50 2.71
N ILE A 71 -14.09 16.44 2.59
CA ILE A 71 -14.95 15.94 3.67
C ILE A 71 -14.26 14.86 4.51
N LEU A 72 -13.12 14.35 4.07
CA LEU A 72 -12.38 13.32 4.81
C LEU A 72 -11.59 13.95 5.95
N ARG A 73 -11.64 13.31 7.11
CA ARG A 73 -10.97 13.79 8.32
C ARG A 73 -9.93 12.79 8.83
N ASN A 74 -8.95 13.31 9.54
CA ASN A 74 -8.03 12.50 10.32
C ASN A 74 -8.77 11.90 11.54
N PRO A 75 -8.72 10.58 11.79
CA PRO A 75 -9.28 9.97 12.99
C PRO A 75 -8.41 10.26 14.23
N SER A 76 -8.96 10.15 15.44
CA SER A 76 -8.12 9.84 16.61
C SER A 76 -7.65 8.39 16.57
N TRP A 77 -6.66 8.02 17.37
CA TRP A 77 -6.24 6.63 17.49
C TRP A 77 -7.39 5.69 17.91
N GLU A 78 -8.20 6.10 18.89
CA GLU A 78 -9.33 5.29 19.36
C GLU A 78 -10.42 5.13 18.28
N GLU A 79 -10.69 6.17 17.50
CA GLU A 79 -11.63 6.07 16.36
C GLU A 79 -11.09 5.12 15.28
N LEU A 80 -9.80 5.22 14.96
CA LEU A 80 -9.15 4.34 13.98
C LEU A 80 -9.20 2.89 14.46
N LYS A 81 -8.85 2.64 15.73
CA LYS A 81 -8.88 1.31 16.31
C LYS A 81 -10.28 0.71 16.30
N THR A 82 -11.28 1.47 16.72
CA THR A 82 -12.70 1.04 16.68
C THR A 82 -13.15 0.67 15.27
N PHE A 83 -12.73 1.46 14.27
CA PHE A 83 -13.02 1.18 12.87
C PHE A 83 -12.36 -0.11 12.38
N LEU A 84 -11.07 -0.31 12.67
CA LEU A 84 -10.34 -1.51 12.26
C LEU A 84 -10.92 -2.77 12.91
N GLU A 85 -11.31 -2.71 14.19
CA GLU A 85 -11.95 -3.84 14.88
C GLU A 85 -13.32 -4.23 14.30
N ALA A 86 -14.04 -3.27 13.73
CA ALA A 86 -15.34 -3.49 13.07
C ALA A 86 -15.20 -3.88 11.60
N ASP A 87 -14.09 -3.52 10.96
CA ASP A 87 -13.78 -3.87 9.58
C ASP A 87 -13.34 -5.34 9.46
N ASP A 88 -13.69 -5.98 8.35
CA ASP A 88 -13.35 -7.38 8.09
C ASP A 88 -12.38 -7.58 6.91
N THR A 89 -11.69 -6.52 6.46
CA THR A 89 -10.75 -6.61 5.34
C THR A 89 -9.66 -7.64 5.62
N ASN A 90 -9.14 -7.71 6.84
CA ASN A 90 -8.17 -8.72 7.29
C ASN A 90 -8.65 -10.17 7.23
N LYS A 91 -9.97 -10.40 7.20
CA LYS A 91 -10.61 -11.72 7.10
C LYS A 91 -10.88 -12.13 5.66
N LEU A 92 -10.60 -11.27 4.68
CA LEU A 92 -10.64 -11.67 3.28
C LEU A 92 -9.53 -12.71 3.01
N VAL A 93 -9.80 -13.62 2.07
CA VAL A 93 -8.88 -14.70 1.73
C VAL A 93 -7.75 -14.16 0.84
N TYR A 94 -6.51 -14.33 1.28
CA TYR A 94 -5.35 -14.02 0.47
C TYR A 94 -5.25 -14.98 -0.71
N ASN A 95 -5.05 -14.42 -1.91
CA ASN A 95 -4.79 -15.16 -3.12
C ASN A 95 -3.78 -14.40 -3.98
N GLU A 96 -2.56 -14.92 -4.09
CA GLU A 96 -1.46 -14.27 -4.82
C GLU A 96 -1.82 -13.86 -6.26
N LYS A 97 -2.75 -14.58 -6.91
CA LYS A 97 -3.14 -14.31 -8.31
C LYS A 97 -4.28 -13.30 -8.47
N SER A 98 -5.09 -13.10 -7.44
CA SER A 98 -6.33 -12.31 -7.56
C SER A 98 -6.58 -11.30 -6.45
N PHE A 99 -6.00 -11.50 -5.27
CA PHE A 99 -6.23 -10.68 -4.08
C PHE A 99 -5.02 -10.79 -3.14
N ASP A 100 -3.96 -10.06 -3.48
CA ASP A 100 -2.72 -9.94 -2.71
C ASP A 100 -2.74 -8.68 -1.84
N CYS A 101 -1.59 -8.28 -1.28
CA CYS A 101 -1.43 -7.07 -0.47
C CYS A 101 -2.05 -5.81 -1.11
N THR A 102 -1.99 -5.69 -2.44
CA THR A 102 -2.60 -4.59 -3.20
C THR A 102 -4.12 -4.59 -3.01
N GLY A 103 -4.76 -5.76 -3.12
CA GLY A 103 -6.20 -5.94 -2.93
C GLY A 103 -6.65 -5.54 -1.53
N PHE A 104 -5.93 -6.00 -0.49
CA PHE A 104 -6.22 -5.64 0.91
C PHE A 104 -6.07 -4.14 1.15
N ALA A 105 -4.97 -3.52 0.71
CA ALA A 105 -4.72 -2.10 0.90
C ALA A 105 -5.77 -1.21 0.20
N LEU A 106 -6.22 -1.61 -0.99
CA LEU A 106 -7.27 -0.91 -1.73
C LEU A 106 -8.65 -1.05 -1.09
N GLU A 107 -8.99 -2.24 -0.58
CA GLU A 107 -10.29 -2.45 0.07
C GLU A 107 -10.38 -1.67 1.38
N LEU A 108 -9.33 -1.67 2.23
CA LEU A 108 -9.32 -0.85 3.44
C LEU A 108 -9.36 0.64 3.10
N PHE A 109 -8.61 1.08 2.09
CA PHE A 109 -8.64 2.47 1.62
C PHE A 109 -10.07 2.91 1.26
N LYS A 110 -10.78 2.09 0.47
CA LYS A 110 -12.17 2.36 0.09
C LYS A 110 -13.09 2.42 1.31
N ARG A 111 -13.00 1.45 2.22
CA ARG A 111 -13.89 1.34 3.38
C ARG A 111 -13.65 2.45 4.41
N ALA A 112 -12.40 2.80 4.67
CA ALA A 112 -12.06 3.92 5.54
C ALA A 112 -12.62 5.24 5.00
N ARG A 113 -12.56 5.48 3.68
CA ARG A 113 -13.10 6.68 3.06
C ARG A 113 -14.62 6.73 3.07
N VAL A 114 -15.31 5.60 2.95
CA VAL A 114 -16.76 5.50 3.16
C VAL A 114 -17.14 5.88 4.60
N ASN A 115 -16.28 5.57 5.57
CA ASN A 115 -16.42 5.97 6.96
C ASN A 115 -15.91 7.40 7.25
N GLY A 116 -15.58 8.18 6.21
CA GLY A 116 -15.17 9.58 6.34
C GLY A 116 -13.72 9.78 6.78
N PHE A 117 -12.90 8.73 6.83
CA PHE A 117 -11.50 8.85 7.21
C PHE A 117 -10.61 9.18 6.03
N ARG A 118 -9.67 10.09 6.28
CA ARG A 118 -8.51 10.31 5.43
C ARG A 118 -7.52 9.19 5.66
N VAL A 119 -7.16 8.49 4.59
CA VAL A 119 -6.27 7.33 4.56
C VAL A 119 -5.42 7.43 3.32
N GLY A 120 -4.16 7.01 3.41
CA GLY A 120 -3.28 6.84 2.26
C GLY A 120 -2.97 5.38 2.00
N ILE A 121 -2.47 5.09 0.80
CA ILE A 121 -1.82 3.83 0.44
C ILE A 121 -0.31 4.04 0.56
N VAL A 122 0.38 3.04 1.08
CA VAL A 122 1.83 3.03 1.24
C VAL A 122 2.40 1.90 0.42
N GLU A 123 3.36 2.22 -0.43
CA GLU A 123 4.19 1.27 -1.13
C GLU A 123 5.56 1.21 -0.47
N LEU A 124 5.94 0.01 -0.02
CA LEU A 124 7.27 -0.30 0.49
C LEU A 124 8.05 -1.03 -0.59
N VAL A 125 9.24 -0.54 -0.89
CA VAL A 125 10.20 -1.24 -1.75
C VAL A 125 11.37 -1.69 -0.88
N PHE A 126 11.76 -2.95 -1.00
CA PHE A 126 12.89 -3.52 -0.24
C PHE A 126 14.19 -3.49 -1.05
N GLU A 127 15.34 -3.59 -0.37
CA GLU A 127 16.67 -3.48 -0.99
C GLU A 127 16.91 -4.50 -2.10
N SER A 128 16.43 -5.74 -1.96
CA SER A 128 16.55 -6.75 -3.02
C SER A 128 15.79 -6.40 -4.30
N ASN A 129 14.84 -5.45 -4.24
CA ASN A 129 13.87 -5.11 -5.30
C ASN A 129 13.07 -6.31 -5.82
N ARG A 130 13.04 -7.43 -5.08
CA ARG A 130 12.31 -8.65 -5.47
C ARG A 130 10.89 -8.70 -4.93
N SER A 131 10.57 -7.85 -3.97
CA SER A 131 9.27 -7.76 -3.34
C SER A 131 8.94 -6.29 -3.08
N ALA A 132 7.69 -5.93 -3.28
CA ALA A 132 7.10 -4.70 -2.77
C ALA A 132 5.92 -5.11 -1.87
N HIS A 133 5.64 -4.30 -0.84
CA HIS A 133 4.50 -4.53 0.06
C HIS A 133 3.61 -3.29 0.09
N LEU A 134 2.30 -3.50 -0.04
CA LEU A 134 1.31 -2.43 0.03
C LEU A 134 0.53 -2.51 1.34
N LEU A 135 0.40 -1.36 1.99
CA LEU A 135 -0.36 -1.20 3.23
C LEU A 135 -1.02 0.18 3.27
N ASN A 136 -1.62 0.55 4.40
CA ASN A 136 -2.30 1.83 4.56
C ASN A 136 -1.62 2.73 5.60
N VAL A 137 -1.87 4.04 5.49
CA VAL A 137 -1.40 5.02 6.46
C VAL A 137 -2.51 5.97 6.86
N PHE A 138 -2.56 6.27 8.15
CA PHE A 138 -3.48 7.23 8.74
C PHE A 138 -2.68 8.30 9.46
N GLN A 139 -3.02 9.57 9.19
CA GLN A 139 -2.61 10.66 10.06
C GLN A 139 -3.63 10.73 11.19
N THR A 140 -3.26 10.32 12.40
CA THR A 140 -4.12 10.48 13.57
C THR A 140 -4.01 11.89 14.13
N THR A 141 -5.03 12.33 14.87
CA THR A 141 -5.07 13.66 15.50
C THR A 141 -4.26 13.74 16.80
N ASP A 142 -3.98 12.61 17.44
CA ASP A 142 -3.41 12.51 18.79
C ASP A 142 -2.13 11.67 18.86
N ARG A 143 -1.84 10.81 17.87
CA ARG A 143 -0.67 9.91 17.87
C ARG A 143 0.25 10.04 16.66
N GLY A 144 -0.03 10.99 15.77
CA GLY A 144 0.75 11.19 14.55
C GLY A 144 0.45 10.14 13.47
N ILE A 145 1.46 9.81 12.66
CA ILE A 145 1.33 8.85 11.56
C ILE A 145 1.30 7.42 12.11
N VAL A 146 0.34 6.64 11.65
CA VAL A 146 0.22 5.21 11.95
C VAL A 146 0.10 4.43 10.65
N PHE A 147 0.93 3.40 10.50
CA PHE A 147 0.86 2.46 9.39
C PHE A 147 0.04 1.24 9.80
N ILE A 148 -0.89 0.82 8.94
CA ILE A 148 -1.78 -0.30 9.20
C ILE A 148 -1.64 -1.30 8.07
N ASP A 149 -1.32 -2.55 8.42
CA ASP A 149 -1.26 -3.68 7.50
C ASP A 149 -2.38 -4.66 7.83
N VAL A 150 -3.37 -4.72 6.94
CA VAL A 150 -4.53 -5.62 7.03
C VAL A 150 -4.41 -6.81 6.08
N THR A 151 -3.22 -7.06 5.53
CA THR A 151 -3.00 -8.21 4.64
C THR A 151 -3.37 -9.49 5.37
N GLY A 152 -4.39 -10.16 4.86
CA GLY A 152 -4.95 -11.38 5.41
C GLY A 152 -4.07 -12.60 5.14
N ASN A 153 -4.66 -13.78 5.31
CA ASN A 153 -4.01 -15.06 5.04
C ASN A 153 -4.89 -15.94 4.14
N GLU A 154 -4.35 -17.07 3.69
CA GLU A 154 -5.05 -18.01 2.80
C GLU A 154 -6.30 -18.64 3.43
N ASN A 155 -6.46 -18.53 4.76
CA ASN A 155 -7.58 -19.09 5.50
C ASN A 155 -8.68 -18.06 5.82
N GLY A 156 -8.50 -16.78 5.48
CA GLY A 156 -9.44 -15.71 5.84
C GLY A 156 -9.52 -15.45 7.35
N THR A 157 -8.43 -15.72 8.07
CA THR A 157 -8.33 -15.52 9.53
C THR A 157 -7.21 -14.54 9.89
N GLY A 158 -6.93 -13.58 9.00
CA GLY A 158 -5.91 -12.57 9.23
C GLY A 158 -6.26 -11.66 10.42
N LYS A 159 -5.26 -10.91 10.87
CA LYS A 159 -5.38 -9.92 11.94
C LYS A 159 -4.92 -8.56 11.42
N ASP A 160 -5.54 -7.50 11.92
CA ASP A 160 -5.05 -6.15 11.69
C ASP A 160 -3.74 -5.97 12.45
N LYS A 161 -2.75 -5.38 11.78
CA LYS A 161 -1.42 -5.15 12.35
C LYS A 161 -1.05 -3.68 12.23
N VAL A 162 -0.32 -3.20 13.22
CA VAL A 162 0.44 -1.96 13.12
C VAL A 162 1.75 -2.27 12.40
N GLY A 163 2.03 -1.53 11.33
CA GLY A 163 3.28 -1.57 10.59
C GLY A 163 4.32 -0.62 11.19
N TYR A 164 5.57 -1.09 11.25
CA TYR A 164 6.73 -0.32 11.70
C TYR A 164 7.70 -0.20 10.55
N VAL A 165 7.87 1.02 10.05
CA VAL A 165 8.59 1.32 8.82
C VAL A 165 9.67 2.34 9.10
N GLU A 166 10.92 2.02 8.75
CA GLU A 166 12.06 2.92 8.77
C GLU A 166 13.01 2.55 7.63
N VAL A 167 13.42 3.51 6.81
CA VAL A 167 14.34 3.26 5.68
C VAL A 167 15.68 2.74 6.22
N GLY A 168 16.19 1.69 5.60
CA GLY A 168 17.40 0.97 6.02
C GLY A 168 17.17 -0.04 7.15
N LYS A 169 15.92 -0.25 7.60
CA LYS A 169 15.55 -1.26 8.59
C LYS A 169 14.59 -2.29 7.99
N PRO A 170 14.56 -3.53 8.53
CA PRO A 170 13.50 -4.51 8.25
C PRO A 170 12.09 -3.92 8.44
N TYR A 171 11.12 -4.34 7.63
CA TYR A 171 9.72 -4.00 7.90
C TYR A 171 9.18 -4.89 9.03
N GLY A 172 8.65 -4.25 10.07
CA GLY A 172 8.12 -4.92 11.26
C GLY A 172 6.61 -4.80 11.39
N THR A 173 5.97 -5.78 12.02
CA THR A 173 4.52 -5.71 12.34
C THR A 173 4.23 -6.22 13.74
N ILE A 174 3.25 -5.61 14.42
CA ILE A 174 2.66 -6.12 15.67
C ILE A 174 1.14 -6.17 15.49
N ASN A 175 0.47 -7.22 15.97
CA ASN A 175 -1.00 -7.28 15.94
C ASN A 175 -1.60 -6.06 16.64
N LEU A 176 -2.67 -5.50 16.10
CA LEU A 176 -3.34 -4.30 16.63
C LEU A 176 -3.71 -4.45 18.12
N GLU A 177 -4.17 -5.63 18.52
CA GLU A 177 -4.56 -5.96 19.90
C GLU A 177 -3.38 -6.04 20.88
N ASP A 178 -2.16 -6.25 20.36
CA ASP A 178 -0.96 -6.48 21.15
C ASP A 178 -0.12 -5.20 21.35
N VAL A 179 -0.45 -4.11 20.66
CA VAL A 179 0.18 -2.79 20.84
C VAL A 179 -0.30 -2.17 22.16
N LYS A 180 0.62 -2.06 23.12
CA LYS A 180 0.35 -1.60 24.50
C LYS A 180 1.32 -0.48 24.90
N GLU A 181 0.80 0.56 25.54
CA GLU A 181 1.61 1.67 26.08
C GLU A 181 2.51 1.24 27.24
N LYS A 182 1.97 0.40 28.12
CA LYS A 182 2.70 -0.24 29.20
C LYS A 182 3.26 -1.57 28.69
N PHE A 183 4.57 -1.71 28.69
CA PHE A 183 5.26 -2.88 28.18
C PHE A 183 6.27 -3.41 29.20
N VAL A 184 6.69 -4.67 29.02
CA VAL A 184 7.74 -5.28 29.84
C VAL A 184 9.08 -4.65 29.45
N ASP A 185 9.85 -4.18 30.42
CA ASP A 185 11.18 -3.64 30.16
C ASP A 185 12.17 -4.79 29.96
N CYS A 186 12.56 -4.98 28.70
CA CYS A 186 13.49 -6.03 28.29
C CYS A 186 14.91 -5.51 28.06
N SER A 187 15.24 -4.33 28.59
CA SER A 187 16.63 -3.86 28.67
C SER A 187 17.41 -4.49 29.83
N ILE A 188 16.76 -5.40 30.57
CA ILE A 188 17.31 -6.12 31.72
C ILE A 188 18.05 -7.41 31.31
N SER A 189 18.97 -7.86 32.16
CA SER A 189 19.65 -9.15 32.02
C SER A 189 18.80 -10.32 32.53
N CYS A 190 19.17 -11.56 32.17
CA CYS A 190 18.53 -12.74 32.76
C CYS A 190 18.69 -12.85 34.27
N SER A 191 19.79 -12.32 34.83
CA SER A 191 19.96 -12.27 36.29
C SER A 191 18.93 -11.33 36.93
N GLU A 192 18.58 -10.23 36.28
CA GLU A 192 17.57 -9.30 36.77
C GLU A 192 16.17 -9.89 36.59
N LEU A 193 15.88 -10.44 35.42
CA LEU A 193 14.62 -11.13 35.13
C LEU A 193 14.37 -12.32 36.08
N SER A 194 15.43 -12.99 36.54
CA SER A 194 15.30 -14.07 37.54
C SER A 194 14.78 -13.60 38.90
N ARG A 195 14.85 -12.28 39.18
CA ARG A 195 14.42 -11.67 40.45
C ARG A 195 13.07 -10.97 40.30
N ASP A 196 12.94 -10.08 39.32
CA ASP A 196 11.75 -9.27 39.13
C ASP A 196 11.50 -8.95 37.64
N LEU A 197 10.24 -8.65 37.30
CA LEU A 197 9.83 -8.24 35.97
C LEU A 197 9.36 -6.79 36.01
N THR A 198 10.16 -5.90 35.42
CA THR A 198 9.89 -4.46 35.38
C THR A 198 9.05 -4.07 34.16
N TYR A 199 8.37 -2.93 34.26
CA TYR A 199 7.55 -2.39 33.19
C TYR A 199 7.95 -0.95 32.90
N ALA A 200 7.88 -0.57 31.63
CA ALA A 200 8.16 0.77 31.15
C ALA A 200 6.99 1.32 30.32
N TYR A 201 7.06 2.60 30.00
CA TYR A 201 6.11 3.32 29.16
C TYR A 201 6.82 3.88 27.93
N TYR A 202 6.23 3.67 26.75
CA TYR A 202 6.74 4.25 25.52
C TYR A 202 5.97 5.52 25.17
N SER A 203 6.67 6.62 24.89
CA SER A 203 6.04 7.88 24.49
C SER A 203 5.36 7.78 23.13
N ASN A 204 5.94 6.99 22.21
CA ASN A 204 5.39 6.74 20.89
C ASN A 204 5.40 5.24 20.55
N ILE A 205 4.26 4.58 20.76
CA ILE A 205 4.02 3.16 20.45
C ILE A 205 4.00 2.83 18.95
N PHE A 206 4.11 3.84 18.08
CA PHE A 206 4.19 3.70 16.61
C PHE A 206 5.60 3.97 16.06
N SER A 207 6.58 4.17 16.95
CA SER A 207 7.98 4.35 16.55
C SER A 207 8.67 3.02 16.25
N TYR A 208 9.65 3.03 15.36
CA TYR A 208 10.46 1.82 15.08
C TYR A 208 11.23 1.33 16.32
N SER A 209 11.60 2.25 17.22
CA SER A 209 12.28 1.90 18.47
C SER A 209 11.37 1.16 19.46
N TYR A 210 10.06 1.41 19.45
CA TYR A 210 9.08 0.60 20.18
C TYR A 210 9.05 -0.84 19.67
N TYR A 211 8.96 -1.01 18.35
CA TYR A 211 9.02 -2.33 17.71
C TYR A 211 10.32 -3.07 18.05
N SER A 212 11.46 -2.38 17.93
CA SER A 212 12.78 -2.94 18.25
C SER A 212 12.88 -3.37 19.72
N ALA A 213 12.22 -2.65 20.65
CA ALA A 213 12.19 -3.03 22.06
C ALA A 213 11.45 -4.36 22.28
N ILE A 214 10.35 -4.59 21.56
CA ILE A 214 9.59 -5.85 21.65
C ILE A 214 10.35 -6.99 20.95
N GLU A 215 11.03 -6.72 19.83
CA GLU A 215 11.91 -7.70 19.20
C GLU A 215 13.03 -8.15 20.17
N ASN A 216 13.65 -7.19 20.87
CA ASN A 216 14.66 -7.47 21.89
C ASN A 216 14.08 -8.28 23.06
N CYS A 217 12.80 -8.10 23.42
CA CYS A 217 12.15 -8.95 24.41
C CYS A 217 12.08 -10.41 23.99
N VAL A 218 11.80 -10.69 22.71
CA VAL A 218 11.78 -12.06 22.18
C VAL A 218 13.16 -12.71 22.31
N GLU A 219 14.21 -11.95 22.01
CA GLU A 219 15.58 -12.43 22.13
C GLU A 219 15.99 -12.65 23.60
N LEU A 220 15.68 -11.70 24.48
CA LEU A 220 15.89 -11.84 25.93
C LEU A 220 15.18 -13.09 26.47
N TYR A 221 13.92 -13.30 26.08
CA TYR A 221 13.14 -14.46 26.50
C TYR A 221 13.85 -15.77 26.13
N LYS A 222 14.28 -15.93 24.88
CA LYS A 222 15.00 -17.13 24.42
C LYS A 222 16.28 -17.37 25.24
N GLN A 223 17.11 -16.34 25.38
CA GLN A 223 18.34 -16.42 26.15
C GLN A 223 18.10 -16.79 27.62
N CYS A 224 17.05 -16.22 28.23
CA CYS A 224 16.75 -16.49 29.62
C CYS A 224 16.09 -17.85 29.85
N VAL A 225 15.37 -18.40 28.87
CA VAL A 225 14.91 -19.79 28.90
C VAL A 225 16.10 -20.75 28.90
N ASP A 226 17.08 -20.53 28.02
CA ASP A 226 18.29 -21.36 27.97
C ASP A 226 19.11 -21.28 29.27
N ALA A 227 19.28 -20.07 29.79
CA ALA A 227 19.96 -19.84 31.06
C ALA A 227 19.22 -20.50 32.24
N TYR A 228 17.89 -20.43 32.27
CA TYR A 228 17.06 -21.09 33.27
C TYR A 228 17.20 -22.62 33.19
N ASN A 229 17.10 -23.20 32.01
CA ASN A 229 17.24 -24.65 31.80
C ASN A 229 18.61 -25.15 32.31
N LYS A 230 19.68 -24.42 32.00
CA LYS A 230 21.02 -24.72 32.52
C LYS A 230 21.10 -24.59 34.05
N ALA A 231 20.47 -23.57 34.64
CA ALA A 231 20.43 -23.39 36.09
C ALA A 231 19.68 -24.52 36.81
N VAL A 232 18.57 -25.00 36.22
CA VAL A 232 17.81 -26.16 36.71
C VAL A 232 18.63 -27.45 36.59
N GLU A 233 19.35 -27.64 35.49
CA GLU A 233 20.21 -28.80 35.30
C GLU A 233 21.32 -28.87 36.38
N GLU A 234 22.00 -27.74 36.64
CA GLU A 234 23.01 -27.68 37.69
C GLU A 234 22.41 -27.82 39.10
N PHE A 235 21.17 -27.37 39.31
CA PHE A 235 20.46 -27.55 40.58
C PHE A 235 20.17 -29.04 40.83
N ASN A 236 19.70 -29.75 39.80
CA ASN A 236 19.44 -31.18 39.88
C ASN A 236 20.72 -32.00 40.09
N LYS A 237 21.89 -31.49 39.67
CA LYS A 237 23.21 -32.09 39.95
C LYS A 237 23.79 -31.73 41.33
N GLY A 238 23.11 -30.88 42.11
CA GLY A 238 23.61 -30.39 43.40
C GLY A 238 24.77 -29.39 43.29
N ARG A 239 24.92 -28.72 42.14
CA ARG A 239 26.04 -27.80 41.82
C ARG A 239 25.61 -26.33 41.71
N SER A 240 24.31 -26.06 41.77
CA SER A 240 23.77 -24.72 41.57
C SER A 240 23.90 -23.84 42.79
N SER A 241 24.13 -22.55 42.55
CA SER A 241 24.04 -21.48 43.56
C SER A 241 22.61 -20.99 43.81
N TYR A 242 21.64 -21.45 43.01
CA TYR A 242 20.25 -21.04 43.14
C TYR A 242 19.48 -21.92 44.12
N THR A 243 18.61 -21.31 44.91
CA THR A 243 17.60 -21.99 45.70
C THR A 243 16.39 -22.37 44.83
N LEU A 244 15.61 -23.36 45.25
CA LEU A 244 14.35 -23.72 44.60
C LEU A 244 13.39 -22.53 44.50
N SER A 245 13.34 -21.68 45.53
CA SER A 245 12.52 -20.47 45.53
C SER A 245 12.93 -19.49 44.42
N GLN A 246 14.24 -19.27 44.24
CA GLN A 246 14.74 -18.41 43.15
C GLN A 246 14.45 -18.99 41.77
N LEU A 247 14.59 -20.31 41.58
CA LEU A 247 14.22 -20.96 40.32
C LEU A 247 12.72 -20.82 40.03
N ASN A 248 11.86 -20.97 41.04
CA ASN A 248 10.41 -20.77 40.89
C ASN A 248 10.07 -19.32 40.53
N THR A 249 10.71 -18.32 41.16
CA THR A 249 10.53 -16.91 40.80
C THR A 249 10.93 -16.65 39.35
N TRP A 250 12.09 -17.17 38.93
CA TRP A 250 12.55 -17.03 37.56
C TRP A 250 11.57 -17.67 36.57
N TYR A 251 11.13 -18.90 36.82
CA TYR A 251 10.12 -19.56 35.99
C TYR A 251 8.84 -18.73 35.86
N ASN A 252 8.33 -18.19 36.97
CA ASN A 252 7.14 -17.34 36.96
C ASN A 252 7.33 -16.06 36.12
N ASN A 253 8.50 -15.44 36.17
CA ASN A 253 8.80 -14.26 35.36
C ASN A 253 8.94 -14.62 33.87
N LEU A 254 9.52 -15.77 33.54
CA LEU A 254 9.54 -16.30 32.17
C LEU A 254 8.12 -16.56 31.64
N GLN A 255 7.22 -17.11 32.46
CA GLN A 255 5.82 -17.32 32.07
C GLN A 255 5.10 -15.99 31.81
N LYS A 256 5.30 -14.98 32.67
CA LYS A 256 4.74 -13.64 32.45
C LYS A 256 5.26 -13.01 31.16
N LEU A 257 6.57 -13.10 30.90
CA LEU A 257 7.17 -12.59 29.67
C LEU A 257 6.68 -13.35 28.43
N ARG A 258 6.56 -14.69 28.50
CA ARG A 258 5.96 -15.50 27.43
C ARG A 258 4.54 -15.04 27.11
N ASN A 259 3.70 -14.86 28.14
CA ASN A 259 2.32 -14.40 27.96
C ASN A 259 2.23 -12.97 27.42
N TYR A 260 3.27 -12.15 27.63
CA TYR A 260 3.36 -10.83 27.03
C TYR A 260 3.73 -10.88 25.54
N LEU A 261 4.57 -11.84 25.12
CA LEU A 261 5.15 -11.92 23.77
C LEU A 261 4.41 -12.85 22.80
N VAL A 262 3.50 -13.69 23.28
CA VAL A 262 2.86 -14.75 22.50
C VAL A 262 1.35 -14.60 22.52
N SER A 263 0.74 -14.63 21.32
CA SER A 263 -0.71 -14.67 21.13
C SER A 263 -1.06 -15.97 20.39
N GLY A 264 -1.69 -16.90 21.10
CA GLY A 264 -1.89 -18.27 20.62
C GLY A 264 -0.56 -19.03 20.53
N ASP A 265 -0.21 -19.50 19.32
CA ASP A 265 1.02 -20.26 19.06
C ASP A 265 2.16 -19.42 18.47
N PHE A 266 1.93 -18.12 18.25
CA PHE A 266 2.86 -17.24 17.52
C PHE A 266 3.32 -16.05 18.36
N TYR A 267 4.54 -15.58 18.11
CA TYR A 267 4.99 -14.30 18.64
C TYR A 267 4.12 -13.17 18.08
N ILE A 268 3.88 -12.15 18.90
CA ILE A 268 3.09 -10.98 18.51
C ILE A 268 3.78 -10.10 17.47
N VAL A 269 5.09 -10.30 17.26
CA VAL A 269 5.94 -9.60 16.28
C VAL A 269 6.19 -10.47 15.05
N SER A 270 6.17 -9.82 13.88
CA SER A 270 6.61 -10.37 12.60
C SER A 270 7.58 -9.40 11.92
N LYS A 271 8.42 -9.92 11.01
CA LYS A 271 9.38 -9.11 10.25
C LYS A 271 9.66 -9.66 8.86
N ILE A 272 9.95 -8.74 7.94
CA ILE A 272 10.58 -9.03 6.66
C ILE A 272 12.04 -8.59 6.78
N ASP A 273 12.97 -9.55 6.76
CA ASP A 273 14.40 -9.30 7.02
C ASP A 273 15.08 -8.41 5.96
N ASP A 274 14.52 -8.34 4.75
CA ASP A 274 15.00 -7.44 3.70
C ASP A 274 14.70 -5.97 4.08
N PRO A 275 15.72 -5.10 4.21
CA PRO A 275 15.50 -3.73 4.65
C PRO A 275 14.63 -2.92 3.68
N VAL A 276 13.86 -1.99 4.22
CA VAL A 276 13.09 -1.02 3.45
C VAL A 276 14.04 -0.05 2.76
N LYS A 277 14.02 -0.03 1.44
CA LYS A 277 14.78 0.89 0.59
C LYS A 277 14.06 2.23 0.43
N SER A 278 12.76 2.20 0.20
CA SER A 278 11.95 3.41 0.03
C SER A 278 10.51 3.22 0.49
N VAL A 279 9.90 4.34 0.88
CA VAL A 279 8.50 4.44 1.32
C VAL A 279 7.82 5.50 0.46
N GLN A 280 6.80 5.13 -0.30
CA GLN A 280 5.98 6.06 -1.05
C GLN A 280 4.57 6.11 -0.47
N ILE A 281 4.08 7.31 -0.17
CA ILE A 281 2.74 7.51 0.39
C ILE A 281 1.86 8.23 -0.64
N LEU A 282 0.71 7.64 -0.93
CA LEU A 282 -0.32 8.16 -1.82
C LEU A 282 -1.58 8.47 -1.00
N TRP A 283 -1.85 9.75 -0.74
CA TRP A 283 -3.02 10.22 0.01
C TRP A 283 -4.28 10.33 -0.84
#